data_AF-A0A4U1GDC7-F1
#
_entry.id   AF-A0A4U1GDC7-F1
#
_cell.length_a   1.000
_cell.length_b   1.000
_cell.length_c   1.000
_cell.angle_alpha   90.00
_cell.angle_beta   90.00
_cell.angle_gamma   90.00
#
_symmetry.space_group_name_H-M   'P 1'
#
loop_
_entity.id
_entity.type
_entity.pdbx_description
1 polymer ?
#
loop_
_entity_poly.entity_id
_entity_poly.type
_entity_poly.pdbx_seq_one_letter_code
_entity_poly.pdbx_strand_id
1 'polypeptide(L)'
;MNYCLRILLLILFWAQIAQAQRSELTLKWGLQGSKLLFEEKTATKGQNSAIHPPRKKNEKLYRFIAPSGDYNDIFQPIAERHHILWEKFMTTKPDESKIQKLYSDYTKKHDPYLSSSTTSLAPRLYFDFIGKSNKVYILQSITVETINFEEYSGGGFINNLAWYDIVLNHKIGTKIYPVDKQLTFNTNGRAELRFFSDNYYPSFGMAPMGCYTIRIRFNFESDKKLVSASTEIFKIDV
;
A
#
# COMPACT_ATOMS: atom_id res chain seq x y z
N MET A 1 -54.91 22.34 -1.80
CA MET A 1 -53.70 21.83 -2.48
C MET A 1 -53.09 20.75 -1.59
N ASN A 2 -53.16 19.49 -2.03
CA ASN A 2 -53.14 18.29 -1.19
C ASN A 2 -51.79 18.05 -0.49
N TYR A 3 -51.84 17.78 0.82
CA TYR A 3 -50.69 17.38 1.64
C TYR A 3 -49.91 16.20 1.06
N CYS A 4 -50.59 15.27 0.37
CA CYS A 4 -49.95 14.17 -0.34
C CYS A 4 -48.96 14.61 -1.43
N LEU A 5 -49.23 15.72 -2.13
CA LEU A 5 -48.34 16.22 -3.20
C LEU A 5 -47.02 16.78 -2.62
N ARG A 6 -47.09 17.42 -1.45
CA ARG A 6 -45.90 17.95 -0.75
C ARG A 6 -45.02 16.83 -0.21
N ILE A 7 -45.61 15.77 0.33
CA ILE A 7 -44.88 14.60 0.83
C ILE A 7 -44.19 13.85 -0.33
N LEU A 8 -44.89 13.67 -1.46
CA LEU A 8 -44.31 13.04 -2.65
C LEU A 8 -43.13 13.83 -3.21
N LEU A 9 -43.24 15.17 -3.28
CA LEU A 9 -42.16 16.05 -3.73
C LEU A 9 -40.93 16.02 -2.79
N LEU A 10 -41.16 15.95 -1.47
CA LEU A 10 -40.09 15.76 -0.49
C LEU A 10 -39.39 14.41 -0.67
N ILE A 11 -40.14 13.31 -0.81
CA ILE A 11 -39.55 11.97 -1.02
C ILE A 11 -38.72 11.93 -2.32
N LEU A 12 -39.21 12.52 -3.41
CA LEU A 12 -38.48 12.61 -4.67
C LEU A 12 -37.21 13.48 -4.56
N PHE A 13 -37.26 14.57 -3.79
CA PHE A 13 -36.10 15.43 -3.55
C PHE A 13 -35.02 14.70 -2.73
N TRP A 14 -35.41 13.97 -1.68
CA TRP A 14 -34.49 13.14 -0.90
C TRP A 14 -33.93 11.95 -1.69
N ALA A 15 -34.72 11.35 -2.59
CA ALA A 15 -34.24 10.30 -3.48
C ALA A 15 -33.19 10.82 -4.49
N GLN A 16 -33.35 12.04 -5.00
CA GLN A 16 -32.35 12.68 -5.87
C GLN A 16 -31.05 13.02 -5.13
N ILE A 17 -31.13 13.45 -3.87
CA ILE A 17 -29.94 13.70 -3.03
C ILE A 17 -29.18 12.40 -2.74
N ALA A 18 -29.89 11.31 -2.45
CA ALA A 18 -29.27 9.99 -2.22
C ALA A 18 -28.60 9.42 -3.49
N GLN A 19 -29.15 9.71 -4.68
CA GLN A 19 -28.59 9.25 -5.95
C GLN A 19 -27.36 10.05 -6.40
N ALA A 20 -27.20 11.29 -5.93
CA ALA A 20 -26.06 12.16 -6.22
C ALA A 20 -24.76 11.77 -5.48
N GLN A 21 -24.81 10.78 -4.57
CA GLN A 21 -23.67 10.32 -3.79
C GLN A 21 -23.11 8.96 -4.26
N ARG A 22 -23.43 8.53 -5.48
CA ARG A 22 -22.62 7.49 -6.15
C ARG A 22 -21.25 8.09 -6.49
N SER A 23 -20.18 7.50 -5.97
CA SER A 23 -18.82 7.97 -6.20
C SER A 23 -18.59 8.16 -7.71
N GLU A 24 -18.12 9.35 -8.12
CA GLU A 24 -17.87 9.64 -9.54
C GLU A 24 -16.74 8.79 -10.14
N LEU A 25 -16.01 8.08 -9.28
CA LEU A 25 -14.97 7.12 -9.60
C LEU A 25 -15.27 5.77 -8.94
N THR A 26 -15.19 4.70 -9.71
CA THR A 26 -15.13 3.34 -9.18
C THR A 26 -13.67 2.90 -9.11
N LEU A 27 -13.27 2.29 -8.00
CA LEU A 27 -11.95 1.72 -7.82
C LEU A 27 -12.02 0.19 -7.83
N LYS A 28 -11.16 -0.44 -8.62
CA LYS A 28 -10.84 -1.87 -8.52
C LYS A 28 -9.35 -2.01 -8.22
N TRP A 29 -8.99 -2.94 -7.35
CA TRP A 29 -7.59 -3.12 -6.98
C TRP A 29 -7.28 -4.55 -6.60
N GLY A 30 -6.01 -4.93 -6.74
CA GLY A 30 -5.52 -6.25 -6.39
C GLY A 30 -4.01 -6.35 -6.57
N LEU A 31 -3.49 -7.57 -6.46
CA LEU A 31 -2.07 -7.86 -6.65
C LEU A 31 -1.62 -7.62 -8.09
N GLN A 32 -0.52 -6.87 -8.25
CA GLN A 32 0.11 -6.60 -9.54
C GLN A 32 1.37 -7.44 -9.71
N GLY A 33 1.36 -8.34 -10.69
CA GLY A 33 2.46 -9.28 -10.88
C GLY A 33 2.61 -10.30 -9.74
N SER A 34 3.65 -11.13 -9.86
CA SER A 34 4.13 -12.17 -8.91
C SER A 34 3.10 -12.80 -7.95
N LYS A 35 2.17 -13.61 -8.48
CA LYS A 35 1.53 -14.67 -7.69
C LYS A 35 2.55 -15.60 -7.00
N LEU A 36 3.79 -15.60 -7.50
CA LEU A 36 4.93 -16.34 -6.95
C LEU A 36 5.44 -15.78 -5.62
N LEU A 37 5.27 -14.49 -5.33
CA LEU A 37 5.83 -13.88 -4.10
C LEU A 37 4.75 -13.50 -3.09
N PHE A 38 3.59 -13.08 -3.58
CA PHE A 38 2.47 -12.71 -2.74
C PHE A 38 1.19 -13.30 -3.28
N GLU A 39 0.28 -13.58 -2.35
CA GLU A 39 -1.04 -14.09 -2.64
C GLU A 39 -2.11 -13.34 -1.85
N GLU A 40 -3.33 -13.35 -2.40
CA GLU A 40 -4.49 -12.76 -1.76
C GLU A 40 -5.24 -13.84 -0.96
N LYS A 41 -5.38 -13.59 0.33
CA LYS A 41 -6.08 -14.42 1.32
C LYS A 41 -7.14 -13.60 2.03
N THR A 42 -7.82 -14.23 2.98
CA THR A 42 -8.64 -13.55 3.99
C THR A 42 -8.05 -13.76 5.37
N ALA A 43 -7.99 -12.71 6.19
CA ALA A 43 -7.53 -12.78 7.57
C ALA A 43 -8.49 -12.05 8.51
N THR A 44 -8.56 -12.47 9.77
CA THR A 44 -9.19 -11.70 10.84
C THR A 44 -8.27 -10.57 11.32
N LYS A 45 -8.75 -9.76 12.28
CA LYS A 45 -7.96 -8.63 12.80
C LYS A 45 -6.61 -9.10 13.37
N GLY A 46 -6.60 -10.19 14.14
CA GLY A 46 -5.41 -10.71 14.82
C GLY A 46 -4.65 -11.80 14.05
N GLN A 47 -4.99 -12.07 12.79
CA GLN A 47 -4.27 -13.02 11.95
C GLN A 47 -3.26 -12.30 11.05
N ASN A 48 -2.01 -12.76 11.01
CA ASN A 48 -0.97 -12.31 10.09
C ASN A 48 -0.17 -13.53 9.59
N SER A 49 0.90 -13.35 8.82
CA SER A 49 1.64 -14.51 8.29
C SER A 49 2.31 -15.38 9.35
N ALA A 50 2.67 -14.82 10.51
CA ALA A 50 3.28 -15.56 11.61
C ALA A 50 2.27 -16.10 12.64
N ILE A 51 1.11 -15.46 12.78
CA ILE A 51 0.17 -15.68 13.89
C ILE A 51 -1.22 -16.01 13.35
N HIS A 52 -1.71 -17.23 13.65
CA HIS A 52 -2.98 -17.77 13.13
C HIS A 52 -3.95 -18.20 14.23
N PRO A 53 -4.47 -17.28 15.07
CA PRO A 53 -5.43 -17.63 16.11
C PRO A 53 -6.71 -18.20 15.50
N PRO A 54 -7.42 -19.09 16.24
CA PRO A 54 -8.72 -19.58 15.83
C PRO A 54 -9.72 -18.45 15.59
N ARG A 55 -10.44 -18.53 14.48
CA ARG A 55 -11.45 -17.54 14.10
C ARG A 55 -12.63 -17.57 15.07
N LYS A 56 -13.07 -16.41 15.54
CA LYS A 56 -14.32 -16.28 16.32
C LYS A 56 -15.54 -16.27 15.39
N LYS A 57 -16.67 -16.80 15.88
CA LYS A 57 -17.96 -16.74 15.14
C LYS A 57 -18.30 -15.29 14.80
N ASN A 58 -18.66 -15.02 13.54
CA ASN A 58 -19.00 -13.69 13.01
C ASN A 58 -17.85 -12.67 12.98
N GLU A 59 -16.60 -13.10 13.16
CA GLU A 59 -15.47 -12.19 13.04
C GLU A 59 -15.32 -11.68 11.60
N LYS A 60 -15.11 -10.36 11.49
CA LYS A 60 -14.89 -9.67 10.21
C LYS A 60 -13.63 -10.21 9.55
N LEU A 61 -13.75 -10.52 8.27
CA LEU A 61 -12.64 -10.88 7.41
C LEU A 61 -12.18 -9.65 6.61
N TYR A 62 -10.87 -9.49 6.53
CA TYR A 62 -10.20 -8.51 5.69
C TYR A 62 -9.60 -9.23 4.49
N ARG A 63 -9.57 -8.58 3.33
CA ARG A 63 -8.64 -8.99 2.26
C ARG A 63 -7.23 -8.85 2.81
N PHE A 64 -6.41 -9.85 2.56
CA PHE A 64 -5.07 -9.95 3.13
C PHE A 64 -4.07 -10.29 2.04
N ILE A 65 -3.09 -9.42 1.86
CA ILE A 65 -1.97 -9.63 0.96
C ILE A 65 -0.81 -10.18 1.78
N ALA A 66 -0.52 -11.46 1.58
CA ALA A 66 0.47 -12.20 2.36
C ALA A 66 1.55 -12.76 1.45
N PRO A 67 2.77 -13.02 1.95
CA PRO A 67 3.77 -13.78 1.23
C PRO A 67 3.21 -15.15 0.83
N SER A 68 3.57 -15.60 -0.37
CA SER A 68 3.31 -16.96 -0.83
C SER A 68 4.25 -17.97 -0.14
N GLY A 69 4.01 -19.27 -0.36
CA GLY A 69 4.93 -20.31 0.09
C GLY A 69 6.36 -20.16 -0.47
N ASP A 70 6.50 -19.71 -1.71
CA ASP A 70 7.78 -19.58 -2.41
C ASP A 70 8.56 -18.30 -2.01
N TYR A 71 7.95 -17.40 -1.22
CA TYR A 71 8.60 -16.14 -0.85
C TYR A 71 9.92 -16.37 -0.12
N ASN A 72 9.95 -17.30 0.83
CA ASN A 72 11.14 -17.57 1.64
C ASN A 72 12.30 -18.12 0.82
N ASP A 73 12.03 -18.96 -0.18
CA ASP A 73 13.04 -19.54 -1.07
C ASP A 73 13.75 -18.46 -1.89
N ILE A 74 13.04 -17.38 -2.23
CA ILE A 74 13.60 -16.23 -2.96
C ILE A 74 14.22 -15.23 -1.99
N PHE A 75 13.60 -14.99 -0.84
CA PHE A 75 14.04 -14.03 0.18
C PHE A 75 15.38 -14.44 0.82
N GLN A 76 15.54 -15.72 1.18
CA GLN A 76 16.69 -16.19 1.94
C GLN A 76 18.06 -15.91 1.29
N PRO A 77 18.32 -16.24 0.01
CA PRO A 77 19.61 -15.91 -0.62
C PRO A 77 19.85 -14.40 -0.74
N ILE A 78 18.78 -13.59 -0.82
CA ILE A 78 18.88 -12.13 -0.82
C ILE A 78 19.28 -11.63 0.59
N ALA A 79 18.69 -12.20 1.65
CA ALA A 79 19.01 -11.88 3.04
C ALA A 79 20.45 -12.23 3.43
N GLU A 80 20.95 -13.40 3.02
CA GLU A 80 22.34 -13.82 3.25
C GLU A 80 23.32 -12.86 2.56
N ARG A 81 23.07 -12.55 1.29
CA ARG A 81 23.88 -11.60 0.52
C ARG A 81 23.84 -10.19 1.11
N HIS A 82 22.66 -9.77 1.57
CA HIS A 82 22.49 -8.53 2.31
C HIS A 82 23.35 -8.49 3.57
N HIS A 83 23.32 -9.53 4.39
CA HIS A 83 24.09 -9.58 5.64
C HIS A 83 25.59 -9.39 5.39
N ILE A 84 26.16 -10.09 4.40
CA ILE A 84 27.57 -9.95 4.01
C ILE A 84 27.89 -8.52 3.59
N LEU A 85 27.01 -7.87 2.83
CA LEU A 85 27.23 -6.52 2.34
C LEU A 85 27.08 -5.48 3.45
N TRP A 86 26.13 -5.70 4.37
CA TRP A 86 25.91 -4.90 5.56
C TRP A 86 27.14 -4.89 6.46
N GLU A 87 27.70 -6.07 6.79
CA GLU A 87 28.92 -6.17 7.61
C GLU A 87 30.09 -5.40 7.00
N LYS A 88 30.28 -5.53 5.67
CA LYS A 88 31.31 -4.76 4.94
C LYS A 88 31.05 -3.26 5.03
N PHE A 89 29.82 -2.82 4.83
CA PHE A 89 29.45 -1.40 4.94
C PHE A 89 29.72 -0.84 6.34
N MET A 90 29.40 -1.59 7.39
CA MET A 90 29.59 -1.14 8.78
C MET A 90 31.06 -0.91 9.16
N THR A 91 32.01 -1.56 8.47
CA THR A 91 33.44 -1.26 8.65
C THR A 91 33.83 0.18 8.29
N THR A 92 33.02 0.86 7.48
CA THR A 92 33.22 2.27 7.11
C THR A 92 32.84 3.25 8.22
N LYS A 93 32.24 2.76 9.32
CA LYS A 93 31.73 3.56 10.45
C LYS A 93 30.81 4.70 9.98
N PRO A 94 29.71 4.37 9.29
CA PRO A 94 28.80 5.36 8.74
C PRO A 94 28.13 6.18 9.85
N ASP A 95 27.76 7.42 9.53
CA ASP A 95 26.94 8.27 10.38
C ASP A 95 25.58 7.58 10.64
N GLU A 96 25.32 7.21 11.91
CA GLU A 96 24.10 6.50 12.33
C GLU A 96 22.82 7.23 11.90
N SER A 97 22.83 8.56 11.90
CA SER A 97 21.66 9.37 11.52
C SER A 97 21.31 9.27 10.03
N LYS A 98 22.25 8.81 9.20
CA LYS A 98 22.13 8.70 7.74
C LYS A 98 22.34 7.29 7.24
N ILE A 99 22.48 6.32 8.15
CA ILE A 99 22.94 4.97 7.85
C ILE A 99 22.09 4.28 6.78
N GLN A 100 20.76 4.47 6.84
CA GLN A 100 19.83 3.92 5.86
C GLN A 100 20.10 4.44 4.45
N LYS A 101 20.27 5.76 4.29
CA LYS A 101 20.54 6.38 2.99
C LYS A 101 21.91 5.95 2.46
N LEU A 102 22.94 6.03 3.32
CA LEU A 102 24.31 5.66 2.96
C LEU A 102 24.41 4.19 2.54
N TYR A 103 23.70 3.30 3.24
CA TYR A 103 23.67 1.90 2.88
C TYR A 103 22.89 1.65 1.58
N SER A 104 21.77 2.33 1.34
CA SER A 104 21.06 2.25 0.06
C SER A 104 21.98 2.66 -1.10
N ASP A 105 22.75 3.74 -0.96
CA ASP A 105 23.71 4.18 -1.98
C ASP A 105 24.88 3.19 -2.12
N TYR A 106 25.37 2.63 -1.02
CA TYR A 106 26.41 1.60 -1.00
C TYR A 106 25.97 0.34 -1.73
N THR A 107 24.78 -0.18 -1.43
CA THR A 107 24.21 -1.37 -2.10
C THR A 107 24.04 -1.16 -3.59
N LYS A 108 23.51 -0.01 -4.04
CA LYS A 108 23.38 0.31 -5.47
C LYS A 108 24.72 0.32 -6.20
N LYS A 109 25.79 0.79 -5.55
CA LYS A 109 27.12 0.89 -6.14
C LYS A 109 27.86 -0.45 -6.15
N HIS A 110 27.80 -1.19 -5.04
CA HIS A 110 28.62 -2.37 -4.82
C HIS A 110 27.90 -3.68 -5.15
N ASP A 111 26.57 -3.67 -5.17
CA ASP A 111 25.75 -4.84 -5.47
C ASP A 111 24.40 -4.46 -6.13
N PRO A 112 24.42 -4.03 -7.41
CA PRO A 112 23.20 -3.63 -8.12
C PRO A 112 22.15 -4.75 -8.19
N TYR A 113 22.60 -6.01 -8.25
CA TYR A 113 21.72 -7.18 -8.23
C TYR A 113 20.95 -7.26 -6.90
N LEU A 114 21.63 -7.16 -5.76
CA LEU A 114 20.98 -7.15 -4.46
C LEU A 114 19.95 -6.01 -4.37
N SER A 115 20.35 -4.78 -4.73
CA SER A 115 19.46 -3.62 -4.72
C SER A 115 18.19 -3.85 -5.56
N SER A 116 18.34 -4.39 -6.77
CA SER A 116 17.20 -4.70 -7.65
C SER A 116 16.32 -5.81 -7.09
N SER A 117 16.92 -6.91 -6.60
CA SER A 117 16.21 -8.07 -6.06
C SER A 117 15.41 -7.74 -4.80
N THR A 118 16.02 -6.99 -3.88
CA THR A 118 15.36 -6.40 -2.71
C THR A 118 14.12 -5.58 -3.09
N THR A 119 14.21 -4.78 -4.15
CA THR A 119 13.07 -3.97 -4.61
C THR A 119 11.94 -4.82 -5.18
N SER A 120 12.28 -5.95 -5.81
CA SER A 120 11.30 -6.88 -6.40
C SER A 120 10.55 -7.70 -5.34
N LEU A 121 11.07 -7.79 -4.11
CA LEU A 121 10.43 -8.48 -3.00
C LEU A 121 9.30 -7.68 -2.33
N ALA A 122 9.14 -6.40 -2.66
CA ALA A 122 8.06 -5.59 -2.13
C ALA A 122 6.71 -5.98 -2.75
N PRO A 123 5.63 -6.09 -1.96
CA PRO A 123 4.31 -6.34 -2.52
C PRO A 123 3.89 -5.17 -3.41
N ARG A 124 3.26 -5.51 -4.54
CA ARG A 124 2.80 -4.55 -5.53
C ARG A 124 1.31 -4.68 -5.73
N LEU A 125 0.60 -3.55 -5.69
CA LEU A 125 -0.84 -3.50 -5.96
C LEU A 125 -1.11 -2.62 -7.16
N TYR A 126 -2.04 -3.05 -8.03
CA TYR A 126 -2.62 -2.19 -9.05
C TYR A 126 -3.93 -1.60 -8.56
N PHE A 127 -4.25 -0.41 -9.06
CA PHE A 127 -5.46 0.34 -8.77
C PHE A 127 -6.02 0.86 -10.09
N ASP A 128 -7.12 0.26 -10.53
CA ASP A 128 -7.87 0.66 -11.71
C ASP A 128 -8.99 1.61 -11.31
N PHE A 129 -8.93 2.82 -11.86
CA PHE A 129 -9.93 3.87 -11.70
C PHE A 129 -10.82 3.91 -12.93
N ILE A 130 -12.13 3.82 -12.72
CA ILE A 130 -13.14 3.87 -13.77
C ILE A 130 -13.99 5.12 -13.51
N GLY A 131 -13.83 6.11 -14.38
CA GLY A 131 -14.53 7.40 -14.35
C GLY A 131 -15.55 7.56 -15.47
N LYS A 132 -16.12 8.77 -15.56
CA LYS A 132 -17.06 9.15 -16.64
C LYS A 132 -16.28 9.65 -17.86
N SER A 133 -16.71 9.27 -19.06
CA SER A 133 -16.01 9.55 -20.33
C SER A 133 -15.89 11.03 -20.70
N ASN A 134 -16.68 11.91 -20.09
CA ASN A 134 -16.69 13.35 -20.35
C ASN A 134 -15.94 14.17 -19.29
N LYS A 135 -15.21 13.52 -18.39
CA LYS A 135 -14.47 14.17 -17.31
C LYS A 135 -13.00 13.82 -17.40
N VAL A 136 -12.12 14.78 -17.11
CA VAL A 136 -10.70 14.52 -16.87
C VAL A 136 -10.47 14.42 -15.37
N TYR A 137 -9.72 13.41 -14.96
CA TYR A 137 -9.32 13.17 -13.58
C TYR A 137 -7.81 13.28 -13.48
N ILE A 138 -7.34 14.08 -12.53
CA ILE A 138 -5.94 14.36 -12.32
C ILE A 138 -5.59 13.97 -10.88
N LEU A 139 -4.73 12.97 -10.67
CA LEU A 139 -4.36 12.52 -9.34
C LEU A 139 -3.57 13.62 -8.62
N GLN A 140 -4.09 14.09 -7.49
CA GLN A 140 -3.45 15.16 -6.69
C GLN A 140 -2.68 14.59 -5.50
N SER A 141 -3.21 13.53 -4.87
CA SER A 141 -2.55 12.94 -3.70
C SER A 141 -2.98 11.50 -3.46
N ILE A 142 -2.10 10.74 -2.80
CA ILE A 142 -2.38 9.42 -2.25
C ILE A 142 -2.31 9.54 -0.73
N THR A 143 -3.35 9.13 -0.04
CA THR A 143 -3.43 9.13 1.42
C THR A 143 -3.50 7.70 1.91
N VAL A 144 -2.62 7.33 2.84
CA VAL A 144 -2.66 6.01 3.49
C VAL A 144 -2.94 6.21 4.97
N GLU A 145 -4.01 5.57 5.43
CA GLU A 145 -4.40 5.49 6.83
C GLU A 145 -3.90 4.15 7.39
N THR A 146 -2.89 4.18 8.25
CA THR A 146 -2.47 3.04 9.08
C THR A 146 -3.41 2.93 10.27
N ILE A 147 -4.15 1.84 10.34
CA ILE A 147 -5.13 1.55 11.40
C ILE A 147 -4.52 0.64 12.47
N ASN A 148 -3.65 -0.28 12.05
CA ASN A 148 -2.94 -1.19 12.92
C ASN A 148 -1.62 -1.61 12.27
N PHE A 149 -0.64 -1.92 13.11
CA PHE A 149 0.64 -2.50 12.71
C PHE A 149 1.01 -3.59 13.71
N GLU A 150 1.34 -4.76 13.19
CA GLU A 150 1.82 -5.91 13.97
C GLU A 150 3.16 -6.34 13.39
N GLU A 151 4.24 -6.10 14.13
CA GLU A 151 5.56 -6.61 13.79
C GLU A 151 5.63 -8.12 14.06
N TYR A 152 6.33 -8.84 13.19
CA TYR A 152 6.71 -10.22 13.45
C TYR A 152 8.05 -10.55 12.80
N SER A 153 8.69 -11.62 13.25
CA SER A 153 9.97 -12.06 12.71
C SER A 153 9.83 -12.50 11.25
N GLY A 154 10.53 -11.79 10.38
CA GLY A 154 10.64 -12.00 8.93
C GLY A 154 11.45 -10.82 8.39
N GLY A 155 12.24 -10.99 7.34
CA GLY A 155 13.01 -9.85 6.83
C GLY A 155 12.24 -9.09 5.77
N GLY A 156 12.09 -7.79 5.98
CA GLY A 156 11.66 -6.82 5.00
C GLY A 156 12.86 -5.97 4.55
N PHE A 157 12.78 -5.46 3.34
CA PHE A 157 13.75 -4.50 2.83
C PHE A 157 13.09 -3.15 2.55
N ILE A 158 13.88 -2.08 2.48
CA ILE A 158 13.40 -0.75 2.09
C ILE A 158 14.21 -0.29 0.88
N ASN A 159 13.58 -0.10 -0.28
CA ASN A 159 14.24 0.52 -1.42
C ASN A 159 13.24 1.27 -2.32
N ASN A 160 13.29 2.61 -2.27
CA ASN A 160 12.42 3.46 -3.09
C ASN A 160 13.04 3.70 -4.48
N LEU A 161 12.52 3.07 -5.52
CA LEU A 161 12.95 3.11 -6.92
C LEU A 161 11.83 3.21 -8.00
N ALA A 162 10.52 3.27 -7.69
CA ALA A 162 9.44 3.34 -8.68
C ALA A 162 8.45 4.49 -8.47
N TRP A 163 7.53 4.63 -9.43
CA TRP A 163 6.72 5.83 -9.67
C TRP A 163 5.86 6.26 -8.47
N TYR A 164 5.44 5.32 -7.61
CA TYR A 164 4.86 5.60 -6.30
C TYR A 164 5.24 4.49 -5.30
N ASP A 165 6.46 4.54 -4.81
CA ASP A 165 6.84 3.70 -3.68
C ASP A 165 6.27 4.29 -2.39
N ILE A 166 5.49 3.49 -1.68
CA ILE A 166 4.77 3.87 -0.47
C ILE A 166 5.49 3.26 0.72
N VAL A 167 6.20 4.10 1.47
CA VAL A 167 6.80 3.70 2.75
C VAL A 167 5.76 3.84 3.85
N LEU A 168 5.11 2.72 4.18
CA LEU A 168 4.08 2.60 5.21
C LEU A 168 4.63 2.97 6.58
N ASN A 169 3.84 3.73 7.33
CA ASN A 169 4.18 4.14 8.69
C ASN A 169 3.74 3.08 9.68
N HIS A 170 4.67 2.53 10.46
CA HIS A 170 4.39 1.58 11.54
C HIS A 170 3.54 2.20 12.67
N LYS A 171 3.53 3.53 12.79
CA LYS A 171 2.65 4.24 13.72
C LYS A 171 1.27 4.44 13.12
N ILE A 172 0.23 4.20 13.94
CA ILE A 172 -1.16 4.49 13.60
C ILE A 172 -1.31 5.97 13.24
N GLY A 173 -1.99 6.25 12.14
CA GLY A 173 -2.18 7.61 11.66
C GLY A 173 -2.39 7.67 10.16
N THR A 174 -2.51 8.90 9.64
CA THR A 174 -2.69 9.15 8.21
C THR A 174 -1.46 9.85 7.66
N LYS A 175 -0.92 9.33 6.55
CA LYS A 175 0.20 9.94 5.81
C LYS A 175 -0.25 10.26 4.40
N ILE A 176 0.09 11.47 3.96
CA ILE A 176 -0.16 11.94 2.59
C ILE A 176 1.14 11.80 1.82
N TYR A 177 1.08 11.13 0.68
CA TYR A 177 2.19 10.94 -0.23
C TYR A 177 2.02 11.91 -1.41
N PRO A 178 3.05 12.72 -1.71
CA PRO A 178 3.04 13.54 -2.91
C PRO A 178 3.02 12.65 -4.16
N VAL A 179 2.46 13.19 -5.22
CA VAL A 179 2.31 12.51 -6.51
C VAL A 179 3.32 13.14 -7.46
N ASP A 180 4.52 12.57 -7.50
CA ASP A 180 5.64 13.14 -8.28
C ASP A 180 5.41 13.03 -9.81
N LYS A 181 4.68 12.00 -10.23
CA LYS A 181 4.17 11.85 -11.61
C LYS A 181 2.66 11.94 -11.57
N GLN A 182 2.03 12.84 -12.31
CA GLN A 182 0.60 13.06 -12.20
C GLN A 182 -0.18 12.12 -13.13
N LEU A 183 -0.87 11.11 -12.56
CA LEU A 183 -1.78 10.26 -13.33
C LEU A 183 -2.97 11.12 -13.81
N THR A 184 -3.16 11.21 -15.13
CA THR A 184 -4.27 11.92 -15.77
C THR A 184 -5.03 10.99 -16.70
N PHE A 185 -6.36 10.95 -16.62
CA PHE A 185 -7.19 10.11 -17.49
C PHE A 185 -8.60 10.68 -17.71
N ASN A 186 -9.27 10.23 -18.77
CA ASN A 186 -10.62 10.67 -19.15
C ASN A 186 -11.68 9.55 -19.18
N THR A 187 -11.31 8.30 -18.89
CA THR A 187 -12.26 7.17 -18.76
C THR A 187 -11.71 6.14 -17.79
N ASN A 188 -10.54 5.57 -18.11
CA ASN A 188 -9.86 4.60 -17.26
C ASN A 188 -8.43 5.06 -16.97
N GLY A 189 -7.99 4.89 -15.74
CA GLY A 189 -6.60 5.10 -15.33
C GLY A 189 -6.12 3.95 -14.46
N ARG A 190 -4.83 3.64 -14.51
CA ARG A 190 -4.21 2.66 -13.62
C ARG A 190 -3.05 3.31 -12.88
N ALA A 191 -3.00 3.08 -11.56
CA ALA A 191 -1.81 3.30 -10.76
C ALA A 191 -1.27 1.95 -10.26
N GLU A 192 0.04 1.87 -10.09
CA GLU A 192 0.70 0.76 -9.42
C GLU A 192 1.50 1.29 -8.24
N LEU A 193 1.27 0.73 -7.06
CA LEU A 193 1.99 1.09 -5.83
C LEU A 193 2.81 -0.11 -5.37
N ARG A 194 4.01 0.15 -4.88
CA ARG A 194 4.83 -0.84 -4.18
C ARG A 194 4.99 -0.40 -2.73
N PHE A 195 4.91 -1.34 -1.80
CA PHE A 195 4.88 -1.00 -0.38
C PHE A 195 6.19 -1.41 0.30
N PHE A 196 6.71 -0.52 1.13
CA PHE A 196 7.87 -0.73 1.98
C PHE A 196 7.50 -0.38 3.42
N SER A 197 8.14 -1.02 4.39
CA SER A 197 7.99 -0.70 5.81
C SER A 197 8.89 0.49 6.16
N ASP A 198 8.46 1.44 7.00
CA ASP A 198 9.38 2.46 7.56
C ASP A 198 10.06 2.01 8.86
N ASN A 199 9.70 0.81 9.35
CA ASN A 199 10.25 0.24 10.57
C ASN A 199 11.65 -0.33 10.31
N TYR A 200 12.65 0.53 10.13
CA TYR A 200 14.02 0.13 9.83
C TYR A 200 14.81 -0.14 11.10
N TYR A 201 15.53 -1.27 11.17
CA TYR A 201 16.41 -1.62 12.29
C TYR A 201 17.88 -1.41 11.90
N PRO A 202 18.50 -0.30 12.36
CA PRO A 202 19.88 0.03 12.01
C PRO A 202 20.90 -1.02 12.42
N SER A 203 20.64 -1.82 13.44
CA SER A 203 21.56 -2.88 13.88
C SER A 203 21.74 -3.99 12.85
N PHE A 204 20.74 -4.22 11.98
CA PHE A 204 20.72 -5.34 11.04
C PHE A 204 20.66 -4.91 9.58
N GLY A 205 20.57 -3.61 9.32
CA GLY A 205 20.46 -3.07 7.96
C GLY A 205 19.14 -3.37 7.25
N MET A 206 18.16 -3.94 7.95
CA MET A 206 16.88 -4.41 7.40
C MET A 206 15.70 -3.87 8.21
N ALA A 207 14.50 -3.91 7.62
CA ALA A 207 13.26 -3.75 8.37
C ALA A 207 12.75 -5.13 8.79
N PRO A 208 12.26 -5.37 10.02
CA PRO A 208 11.40 -6.52 10.24
C PRO A 208 10.17 -6.46 9.34
N MET A 209 9.66 -7.65 9.01
CA MET A 209 8.35 -7.78 8.41
C MET A 209 7.29 -7.27 9.36
N GLY A 210 6.23 -6.73 8.79
CA GLY A 210 5.06 -6.37 9.57
C GLY A 210 3.78 -6.43 8.79
N CYS A 211 2.72 -6.73 9.52
CA CYS A 211 1.37 -6.75 9.00
C CYS A 211 0.71 -5.38 9.23
N TYR A 212 0.46 -4.68 8.14
CA TYR A 212 -0.21 -3.39 8.13
C TYR A 212 -1.70 -3.58 7.86
N THR A 213 -2.56 -3.05 8.73
CA THR A 213 -3.99 -2.88 8.42
C THR A 213 -4.22 -1.46 7.97
N ILE A 214 -4.57 -1.27 6.69
CA ILE A 214 -4.59 0.04 6.05
C ILE A 214 -5.86 0.31 5.26
N ARG A 215 -6.09 1.59 5.00
CA ARG A 215 -6.99 2.08 3.95
C ARG A 215 -6.22 3.06 3.08
N ILE A 216 -6.37 2.95 1.76
CA ILE A 216 -5.76 3.88 0.80
C ILE A 216 -6.85 4.71 0.16
N ARG A 217 -6.64 6.03 0.12
CA ARG A 217 -7.50 6.99 -0.57
C ARG A 217 -6.69 7.72 -1.64
N PHE A 218 -7.22 7.75 -2.85
CA PHE A 218 -6.70 8.51 -3.97
C PHE A 218 -7.59 9.73 -4.15
N ASN A 219 -7.00 10.91 -4.15
CA ASN A 219 -7.74 12.16 -4.34
C ASN A 219 -7.38 12.74 -5.71
N PHE A 220 -8.40 12.91 -6.54
CA PHE A 220 -8.31 13.45 -7.89
C PHE A 220 -8.96 14.82 -7.95
N GLU A 221 -8.43 15.69 -8.81
CA GLU A 221 -9.16 16.85 -9.28
C GLU A 221 -9.92 16.51 -10.56
N SER A 222 -11.20 16.90 -10.62
CA SER A 222 -12.04 16.82 -11.81
C SER A 222 -13.03 17.98 -11.81
N ASP A 223 -13.12 18.74 -12.90
CA ASP A 223 -13.96 19.94 -13.01
C ASP A 223 -13.75 20.94 -11.85
N LYS A 224 -12.49 21.14 -11.43
CA LYS A 224 -12.10 21.98 -10.27
C LYS A 224 -12.68 21.52 -8.93
N LYS A 225 -13.13 20.26 -8.83
CA LYS A 225 -13.62 19.64 -7.60
C LYS A 225 -12.73 18.47 -7.21
N LEU A 226 -12.61 18.25 -5.91
CA LEU A 226 -11.95 17.08 -5.37
C LEU A 226 -12.89 15.87 -5.43
N VAL A 227 -12.43 14.80 -6.06
CA VAL A 227 -13.12 13.51 -6.14
C VAL A 227 -12.19 12.46 -5.56
N SER A 228 -12.69 11.65 -4.63
CA SER A 228 -11.87 10.62 -3.99
C SER A 228 -12.37 9.21 -4.32
N ALA A 229 -11.43 8.30 -4.50
CA ALA A 229 -11.69 6.86 -4.53
C ALA A 229 -10.89 6.21 -3.39
N SER A 230 -11.48 5.29 -2.65
CA SER A 230 -10.82 4.62 -1.52
C SER A 230 -10.98 3.12 -1.61
N THR A 231 -9.96 2.41 -1.14
CA THR A 231 -10.08 0.98 -0.85
C THR A 231 -10.99 0.79 0.37
N GLU A 232 -11.48 -0.43 0.52
CA GLU A 232 -11.85 -0.99 1.81
C GLU A 232 -10.64 -1.03 2.76
N ILE A 233 -10.89 -1.34 4.03
CA ILE A 233 -9.80 -1.68 4.96
C ILE A 233 -9.31 -3.07 4.60
N PHE A 234 -8.00 -3.21 4.41
CA PHE A 234 -7.35 -4.48 4.09
C PHE A 234 -6.06 -4.64 4.91
N LYS A 235 -5.50 -5.85 4.87
CA LYS A 235 -4.23 -6.20 5.49
C LYS A 235 -3.16 -6.45 4.42
N ILE A 236 -1.93 -6.05 4.68
CA ILE A 236 -0.78 -6.31 3.80
C ILE A 236 0.46 -6.55 4.65
N ASP A 237 1.17 -7.63 4.36
CA ASP A 237 2.49 -7.88 4.91
C ASP A 237 3.55 -7.22 4.04
N VAL A 238 4.50 -6.55 4.68
CA VAL A 238 5.60 -5.81 4.05
C VAL A 238 6.89 -6.04 4.81
#